data_AF-A0A519I4V7-F1
#
_entry.id   AF-A0A519I4V7-F1
#
_cell.length_a   1.000
_cell.length_b   1.000
_cell.length_c   1.000
_cell.angle_alpha   90.00
_cell.angle_beta   90.00
_cell.angle_gamma   90.00
#
_symmetry.space_group_name_H-M   'P 1'
#
loop_
_entity.id
_entity.type
_entity.pdbx_description
1 polymer ?
#
loop_
_entity_poly.entity_id
_entity_poly.type
_entity_poly.pdbx_seq_one_letter_code
_entity_poly.pdbx_strand_id
1 'polypeptide(L)'
;MNDKLTIEGNFNAFTNPAIEAGVIHCRAMLEFIGLAMNKTGALVELANPRRPDDIGIEHFSNKDGPLPRVSPTQATARYGGGAAEAEQALLSVFRIANKGLAHLTSSFLSTPDEARLLEVASRGVPALVISHLYTPLGLPAPASQIVGRAA
;
A
#
# COMPACT_ATOMS: atom_id res chain seq x y z
N MET A 1 -3.08 -21.73 -36.03
CA MET A 1 -3.90 -21.19 -34.93
C MET A 1 -2.92 -20.62 -33.92
N ASN A 2 -3.06 -19.35 -33.53
CA ASN A 2 -2.16 -18.72 -32.57
C ASN A 2 -2.57 -19.16 -31.15
N ASP A 3 -1.73 -19.96 -30.50
CA ASP A 3 -1.86 -20.41 -29.10
C ASP A 3 -1.62 -19.25 -28.11
N LYS A 4 -2.32 -18.14 -28.27
CA LYS A 4 -2.26 -17.03 -27.32
C LYS A 4 -3.22 -17.33 -26.19
N LEU A 5 -2.70 -17.43 -24.96
CA LEU A 5 -3.52 -17.59 -23.76
C LEU A 5 -4.47 -16.39 -23.66
N THR A 6 -5.76 -16.61 -23.92
CA THR A 6 -6.80 -15.58 -23.88
C THR A 6 -7.85 -15.95 -22.84
N ILE A 7 -8.18 -15.01 -21.96
CA ILE A 7 -9.32 -15.12 -21.04
C ILE A 7 -10.46 -14.31 -21.65
N GLU A 8 -11.55 -14.97 -22.02
CA GLU A 8 -12.78 -14.32 -22.49
C GLU A 8 -13.77 -14.21 -21.31
N GLY A 9 -14.25 -12.99 -21.04
CA GLY A 9 -15.18 -12.76 -19.94
C GLY A 9 -15.32 -11.28 -19.57
N ASN A 10 -16.08 -11.03 -18.50
CA ASN A 10 -16.21 -9.69 -17.93
C ASN A 10 -14.85 -9.25 -17.36
N PHE A 11 -14.24 -8.20 -17.94
CA PHE A 11 -12.98 -7.61 -17.47
C PHE A 11 -12.97 -7.36 -15.94
N ASN A 12 -14.12 -6.93 -15.39
CA ASN A 12 -14.27 -6.65 -13.97
C ASN A 12 -14.13 -7.90 -13.08
N ALA A 13 -14.36 -9.09 -13.63
CA ALA A 13 -14.17 -10.34 -12.90
C ALA A 13 -12.69 -10.63 -12.59
N PHE A 14 -11.76 -10.02 -13.34
CA PHE A 14 -10.32 -10.09 -13.08
C PHE A 14 -9.82 -8.85 -12.34
N THR A 15 -10.20 -7.66 -12.79
CA THR A 15 -9.62 -6.42 -12.24
C THR A 15 -10.09 -6.08 -10.84
N ASN A 16 -11.36 -6.32 -10.50
CA ASN A 16 -11.84 -5.98 -9.15
C ASN A 16 -11.08 -6.78 -8.08
N PRO A 17 -10.95 -8.12 -8.16
CA PRO A 17 -10.14 -8.87 -7.21
C PRO A 17 -8.66 -8.46 -7.18
N ALA A 18 -8.08 -8.15 -8.34
CA ALA A 18 -6.68 -7.71 -8.41
C ALA A 18 -6.45 -6.36 -7.72
N ILE A 19 -7.37 -5.40 -7.93
CA ILE A 19 -7.33 -4.09 -7.27
C ILE A 19 -7.56 -4.25 -5.77
N GLU A 20 -8.52 -5.08 -5.35
CA GLU A 20 -8.78 -5.39 -3.95
C GLU A 20 -7.54 -5.97 -3.24
N ALA A 21 -6.92 -6.98 -3.85
CA ALA A 21 -5.68 -7.56 -3.34
C ALA A 21 -4.57 -6.51 -3.21
N GLY A 22 -4.42 -5.65 -4.22
CA GLY A 22 -3.47 -4.54 -4.20
C GLY A 22 -3.73 -3.55 -3.06
N VAL A 23 -4.98 -3.18 -2.83
CA VAL A 23 -5.37 -2.26 -1.72
C VAL A 23 -5.12 -2.88 -0.36
N ILE A 24 -5.51 -4.15 -0.16
CA ILE A 24 -5.27 -4.88 1.09
C ILE A 24 -3.77 -4.96 1.36
N HIS A 25 -2.97 -5.25 0.33
CA HIS A 25 -1.52 -5.29 0.46
C HIS A 25 -0.94 -3.91 0.79
N CYS A 26 -1.40 -2.84 0.13
CA CYS A 26 -0.97 -1.47 0.45
C CYS A 26 -1.25 -1.11 1.92
N ARG A 27 -2.43 -1.49 2.44
CA ARG A 27 -2.75 -1.30 3.85
C ARG A 27 -1.78 -2.05 4.76
N ALA A 28 -1.55 -3.33 4.49
CA ALA A 28 -0.63 -4.14 5.28
C ALA A 28 0.78 -3.52 5.29
N MET A 29 1.25 -2.99 4.16
CA MET A 29 2.54 -2.31 4.08
C MET A 29 2.57 -1.00 4.88
N LEU A 30 1.48 -0.22 4.89
CA LEU A 30 1.36 0.99 5.73
C LEU A 30 1.39 0.65 7.23
N GLU A 31 0.64 -0.38 7.64
CA GLU A 31 0.63 -0.87 9.03
C GLU A 31 1.99 -1.47 9.42
N PHE A 32 2.68 -2.15 8.49
CA PHE A 32 4.03 -2.69 8.67
C PHE A 32 5.05 -1.58 8.96
N ILE A 33 5.03 -0.49 8.19
CA ILE A 33 5.95 0.65 8.42
C ILE A 33 5.55 1.52 9.63
N GLY A 34 4.42 1.22 10.27
CA GLY A 34 3.99 1.86 11.52
C GLY A 34 2.96 2.97 11.36
N LEU A 35 2.25 3.05 10.23
CA LEU A 35 1.18 4.01 10.01
C LEU A 35 -0.19 3.38 10.22
N ALA A 36 -1.16 4.18 10.66
CA ALA A 36 -2.55 3.77 10.81
C ALA A 36 -3.51 4.93 10.56
N MET A 37 -4.78 4.61 10.35
CA MET A 37 -5.88 5.57 10.41
C MET A 37 -6.57 5.47 11.77
N ASN A 38 -6.65 6.58 12.51
CA ASN A 38 -7.35 6.60 13.78
C ASN A 38 -8.89 6.63 13.59
N LYS A 39 -9.64 6.57 14.69
CA LYS A 39 -11.11 6.61 14.66
C LYS A 39 -11.69 7.92 14.10
N THR A 40 -10.92 9.01 14.12
CA THR A 40 -11.34 10.31 13.57
C THR A 40 -10.99 10.45 12.08
N GLY A 41 -10.40 9.43 11.46
CA GLY A 41 -10.00 9.43 10.05
C GLY A 41 -8.69 10.16 9.75
N ALA A 42 -7.85 10.40 10.76
CA ALA A 42 -6.55 11.05 10.60
C ALA A 42 -5.42 10.01 10.49
N LEU A 43 -4.36 10.38 9.75
CA LEU A 43 -3.16 9.55 9.61
C LEU A 43 -2.31 9.71 10.87
N VAL A 44 -2.03 8.59 11.54
CA VAL A 44 -1.27 8.57 12.78
C VAL A 44 -0.18 7.51 12.72
N GLU A 45 0.82 7.65 13.57
CA GLU A 45 1.69 6.53 13.90
C GLU A 45 0.89 5.49 14.70
N LEU A 46 1.21 4.21 14.52
CA LEU A 46 0.61 3.11 15.25
C LEU A 46 0.83 3.28 16.76
N ALA A 47 -0.22 3.69 17.47
CA ALA A 47 -0.13 4.03 18.89
C ALA A 47 -0.04 2.81 19.83
N ASN A 48 -0.58 1.66 19.41
CA ASN A 48 -0.62 0.47 20.24
C ASN A 48 0.67 -0.36 20.10
N PRO A 49 1.11 -1.05 21.16
CA PRO A 49 2.05 -2.15 21.03
C PRO A 49 1.50 -3.15 20.00
N ARG A 50 2.38 -3.65 19.14
CA ARG A 50 2.02 -4.72 18.21
C ARG A 50 1.60 -5.96 18.99
N ARG A 51 0.75 -6.79 18.39
CA ARG A 51 0.51 -8.11 18.96
C ARG A 51 1.83 -8.90 18.94
N PRO A 52 2.05 -9.85 19.86
CA PRO A 52 3.31 -10.58 19.94
C PRO A 52 3.71 -11.32 18.65
N ASP A 53 2.74 -11.63 17.79
CA ASP A 53 2.89 -12.31 16.50
C ASP A 53 2.94 -11.36 15.29
N ASP A 54 2.74 -10.06 15.49
CA ASP A 54 2.77 -9.06 14.41
C ASP A 54 4.20 -8.56 14.16
N ILE A 55 4.70 -8.78 12.95
CA ILE A 55 5.99 -8.22 12.50
C ILE A 55 5.79 -6.82 11.91
N GLY A 56 6.65 -5.90 12.33
CA GLY A 56 6.72 -4.53 11.80
C GLY A 56 8.14 -4.12 11.45
N ILE A 57 8.29 -2.93 10.86
CA ILE A 57 9.58 -2.39 10.44
C ILE A 57 10.60 -2.33 11.58
N GLU A 58 10.14 -2.12 12.82
CA GLU A 58 10.98 -2.07 14.01
C GLU A 58 11.62 -3.41 14.41
N HIS A 59 11.23 -4.51 13.78
CA HIS A 59 11.86 -5.82 13.96
C HIS A 59 13.05 -6.04 13.02
N PHE A 60 13.27 -5.12 12.09
CA PHE A 60 14.43 -5.12 11.21
C PHE A 60 15.48 -4.16 11.76
N SER A 61 16.74 -4.53 11.64
CA SER A 61 17.85 -3.76 12.18
C SER A 61 18.96 -3.61 11.15
N ASN A 62 19.64 -2.47 11.20
CA ASN A 62 20.89 -2.25 10.50
C ASN A 62 22.02 -1.99 11.52
N LYS A 63 23.17 -1.50 11.04
CA LYS A 63 24.33 -1.17 11.88
C LYS A 63 24.05 -0.13 12.99
N ASP A 64 23.02 0.69 12.81
CA ASP A 64 22.64 1.78 13.73
C ASP A 64 21.54 1.33 14.73
N GLY A 65 21.08 0.08 14.63
CA GLY A 65 20.06 -0.51 15.48
C GLY A 65 18.75 -0.84 14.74
N PRO A 66 17.66 -1.08 15.50
CA PRO A 66 16.34 -1.30 14.92
C PRO A 66 15.85 -0.10 14.11
N LEU A 67 15.17 -0.36 12.99
CA LEU A 67 14.60 0.69 12.15
C LEU A 67 13.42 1.38 12.87
N PRO A 68 13.31 2.71 12.82
CA PRO A 68 12.20 3.40 13.45
C PRO A 68 10.90 3.22 12.63
N ARG A 69 9.75 3.33 13.32
CA ARG A 69 8.46 3.51 12.66
C ARG A 69 8.44 4.81 11.87
N VAL A 70 7.69 4.81 10.78
CA VAL A 70 7.51 5.98 9.92
C VAL A 70 6.44 6.88 10.51
N SER A 71 6.76 8.15 10.74
CA SER A 71 5.78 9.14 11.18
C SER A 71 4.92 9.64 10.01
N PRO A 72 3.70 10.16 10.25
CA PRO A 72 2.88 10.76 9.19
C PRO A 72 3.62 11.86 8.41
N THR A 73 4.43 12.67 9.09
CA THR A 73 5.24 13.72 8.46
C THR A 73 6.31 13.16 7.54
N GLN A 74 7.00 12.09 7.94
CA GLN A 74 7.97 11.41 7.08
C GLN A 74 7.29 10.80 5.85
N ALA A 75 6.10 10.22 6.04
CA ALA A 75 5.34 9.60 4.96
C ALA A 75 4.89 10.61 3.90
N THR A 76 4.38 11.77 4.32
CA THR A 76 3.87 12.78 3.38
C THR A 76 4.98 13.60 2.72
N ALA A 77 6.13 13.77 3.37
CA ALA A 77 7.27 14.52 2.82
C ALA A 77 7.95 13.85 1.62
N ARG A 78 7.75 12.54 1.43
CA ARG A 78 8.33 11.78 0.31
C ARG A 78 7.53 11.87 -0.97
N TYR A 79 6.32 12.39 -0.90
CA TYR A 79 5.47 12.54 -2.06
C TYR A 79 5.88 13.78 -2.85
N GLY A 80 6.00 13.66 -4.18
CA GLY A 80 6.35 14.80 -5.05
C GLY A 80 5.23 15.84 -5.20
N GLY A 81 4.00 15.49 -4.79
CA GLY A 81 2.83 16.38 -4.74
C GLY A 81 2.68 17.09 -3.39
N GLY A 82 1.51 17.68 -3.15
CA GLY A 82 1.22 18.37 -1.89
C GLY A 82 1.09 17.40 -0.71
N ALA A 83 1.58 17.78 0.47
CA ALA A 83 1.50 16.92 1.67
C ALA A 83 0.06 16.51 2.03
N ALA A 84 -0.91 17.41 1.82
CA ALA A 84 -2.34 17.12 2.05
C ALA A 84 -2.88 16.07 1.07
N GLU A 85 -2.45 16.11 -0.19
CA GLU A 85 -2.83 15.11 -1.19
C GLU A 85 -2.20 13.74 -0.86
N ALA A 86 -0.93 13.74 -0.46
CA ALA A 86 -0.24 12.54 -0.01
C ALA A 86 -0.96 11.90 1.17
N GLU A 87 -1.34 12.70 2.18
CA GLU A 87 -2.09 12.22 3.33
C GLU A 87 -3.45 11.64 2.91
N GLN A 88 -4.21 12.35 2.05
CA GLN A 88 -5.49 11.86 1.57
C GLN A 88 -5.39 10.57 0.76
N ALA A 89 -4.29 10.39 0.03
CA ALA A 89 -4.01 9.17 -0.71
C ALA A 89 -3.69 8.00 0.21
N LEU A 90 -2.86 8.18 1.23
CA LEU A 90 -2.62 7.13 2.22
C LEU A 90 -3.89 6.77 2.99
N LEU A 91 -4.70 7.77 3.36
CA LEU A 91 -5.99 7.54 4.01
C LEU A 91 -7.01 6.85 3.11
N SER A 92 -6.96 7.05 1.80
CA SER A 92 -7.87 6.37 0.86
C SER A 92 -7.66 4.86 0.91
N VAL A 93 -6.42 4.38 1.03
CA VAL A 93 -6.10 2.95 1.19
C VAL A 93 -6.80 2.37 2.41
N PHE A 94 -6.73 3.01 3.57
CA PHE A 94 -7.40 2.53 4.79
C PHE A 94 -8.92 2.52 4.63
N ARG A 95 -9.52 3.59 4.07
CA ARG A 95 -10.96 3.68 3.85
C ARG A 95 -11.45 2.59 2.89
N ILE A 96 -10.76 2.41 1.76
CA ILE A 96 -11.12 1.44 0.74
C ILE A 96 -10.88 0.02 1.24
N ALA A 97 -9.75 -0.28 1.89
CA ALA A 97 -9.49 -1.61 2.45
C ALA A 97 -10.53 -2.02 3.50
N ASN A 98 -10.99 -1.07 4.33
CA ASN A 98 -12.08 -1.32 5.29
C ASN A 98 -13.44 -1.51 4.62
N LYS A 99 -13.73 -0.79 3.53
CA LYS A 99 -14.99 -0.90 2.78
C LYS A 99 -15.04 -2.10 1.83
N GLY A 100 -13.93 -2.45 1.20
CA GLY A 100 -13.80 -3.54 0.23
C GLY A 100 -14.15 -4.90 0.81
N LEU A 101 -13.85 -5.10 2.11
CA LEU A 101 -14.29 -6.29 2.86
C LEU A 101 -15.81 -6.34 3.09
N ALA A 102 -16.51 -5.19 3.09
CA ALA A 102 -17.92 -5.10 3.42
C ALA A 102 -18.85 -5.10 2.19
N HIS A 103 -18.35 -4.75 0.99
CA HIS A 103 -19.19 -4.52 -0.20
C HIS A 103 -18.58 -5.09 -1.50
N LEU A 104 -18.23 -6.37 -1.51
CA LEU A 104 -17.67 -7.14 -2.65
C LEU A 104 -18.55 -7.15 -3.94
N THR A 105 -19.65 -6.40 -3.99
CA THR A 105 -20.65 -6.43 -5.10
C THR A 105 -20.99 -5.06 -5.70
N SER A 106 -20.47 -3.94 -5.17
CA SER A 106 -20.66 -2.60 -5.75
C SER A 106 -19.38 -2.06 -6.40
N SER A 107 -19.50 -1.06 -7.30
CA SER A 107 -18.33 -0.40 -7.91
C SER A 107 -17.31 0.00 -6.84
N PHE A 108 -16.14 -0.65 -6.86
CA PHE A 108 -15.11 -0.58 -5.84
C PHE A 108 -14.55 0.84 -5.64
N LEU A 109 -14.54 1.61 -6.73
CA LEU A 109 -14.23 3.04 -6.74
C LEU A 109 -15.54 3.78 -7.03
N SER A 110 -15.97 4.59 -6.08
CA SER A 110 -17.26 5.27 -6.15
C SER A 110 -17.15 6.61 -6.88
N THR A 111 -15.94 7.20 -6.93
CA THR A 111 -15.66 8.48 -7.59
C THR A 111 -14.31 8.48 -8.33
N PRO A 112 -14.14 9.34 -9.37
CA PRO A 112 -12.85 9.55 -10.02
C PRO A 112 -11.75 10.03 -9.05
N ASP A 113 -12.12 10.78 -8.01
CA ASP A 113 -11.18 11.24 -6.99
C ASP A 113 -10.62 10.08 -6.16
N GLU A 114 -11.44 9.08 -5.81
CA GLU A 114 -10.95 7.88 -5.13
C GLU A 114 -9.98 7.08 -6.00
N ALA A 115 -10.27 6.95 -7.30
CA ALA A 115 -9.39 6.29 -8.26
C ALA A 115 -8.03 7.00 -8.35
N ARG A 116 -8.04 8.33 -8.45
CA ARG A 116 -6.85 9.17 -8.50
C ARG A 116 -6.02 9.07 -7.22
N LEU A 117 -6.66 9.16 -6.05
CA LEU A 117 -5.98 9.00 -4.76
C LEU A 117 -5.38 7.60 -4.60
N LEU A 118 -6.04 6.57 -5.13
CA LEU A 118 -5.53 5.20 -5.08
C LEU A 118 -4.33 4.99 -6.03
N GLU A 119 -4.35 5.60 -7.21
CA GLU A 119 -3.19 5.63 -8.12
C GLU A 119 -1.98 6.30 -7.45
N VAL A 120 -2.23 7.42 -6.78
CA VAL A 120 -1.22 8.17 -6.01
C VAL A 120 -0.64 7.28 -4.90
N ALA A 121 -1.51 6.61 -4.12
CA ALA A 121 -1.08 5.70 -3.07
C ALA A 121 -0.33 4.47 -3.61
N SER A 122 -0.73 3.90 -4.75
CA SER A 122 -0.10 2.69 -5.31
C SER A 122 1.35 2.94 -5.74
N ARG A 123 1.71 4.18 -6.06
CA ARG A 123 3.11 4.61 -6.28
C ARG A 123 3.81 4.99 -4.97
N GLY A 124 3.10 5.68 -4.08
CA GLY A 124 3.64 6.18 -2.82
C GLY A 124 4.04 5.07 -1.84
N VAL A 125 3.20 4.06 -1.65
CA VAL A 125 3.43 2.99 -0.67
C VAL A 125 4.71 2.20 -0.99
N PRO A 126 4.95 1.71 -2.22
CA PRO A 126 6.23 1.08 -2.55
C PRO A 126 7.43 1.99 -2.33
N ALA A 127 7.31 3.29 -2.67
CA ALA A 127 8.41 4.24 -2.47
C ALA A 127 8.75 4.41 -0.98
N LEU A 128 7.74 4.48 -0.10
CA LEU A 128 7.94 4.54 1.35
C LEU A 128 8.64 3.29 1.89
N VAL A 129 8.20 2.12 1.45
CA VAL A 129 8.80 0.84 1.87
C VAL A 129 10.25 0.76 1.39
N ILE A 130 10.52 1.15 0.14
CA ILE A 130 11.90 1.17 -0.37
C ILE A 130 12.76 2.13 0.45
N SER A 131 12.28 3.36 0.72
CA SER A 131 13.08 4.36 1.42
C SER A 131 13.31 4.05 2.90
N HIS A 132 12.38 3.37 3.56
CA HIS A 132 12.44 3.13 5.00
C HIS A 132 12.85 1.71 5.40
N LEU A 133 12.66 0.71 4.53
CA LEU A 133 13.08 -0.68 4.79
C LEU A 133 14.29 -1.06 3.93
N TYR A 134 14.18 -1.02 2.60
CA TYR A 134 15.22 -1.57 1.72
C TYR A 134 16.51 -0.74 1.73
N THR A 135 16.39 0.58 1.55
CA THR A 135 17.55 1.47 1.53
C THR A 135 18.35 1.44 2.84
N PRO A 136 17.73 1.52 4.04
CA PRO A 136 18.47 1.45 5.29
C PRO A 136 19.11 0.08 5.58
N LEU A 137 18.59 -1.00 4.99
CA LEU A 137 19.18 -2.33 5.07
C LEU A 137 20.26 -2.59 3.99
N GLY A 138 20.49 -1.64 3.08
CA GLY A 138 21.41 -1.83 1.94
C GLY A 138 20.93 -2.88 0.94
N LEU A 139 19.61 -3.14 0.89
CA LEU A 139 19.01 -4.13 -0.01
C LEU A 139 18.59 -3.47 -1.33
N PRO A 140 18.66 -4.21 -2.46
CA PRO A 140 18.12 -3.72 -3.72
C PRO A 140 16.59 -3.58 -3.63
N ALA A 141 16.04 -2.57 -4.29
CA ALA A 141 14.60 -2.40 -4.41
C ALA A 141 13.98 -3.61 -5.17
N PRO A 142 12.77 -4.08 -4.79
CA PRO A 142 12.08 -5.12 -5.54
C PRO A 142 11.86 -4.74 -7.01
N ALA A 143 11.97 -5.71 -7.90
CA ALA A 143 11.67 -5.49 -9.32
C ALA A 143 10.18 -5.11 -9.50
N SER A 144 9.91 -4.05 -10.24
CA SER A 144 8.55 -3.58 -10.53
C SER A 144 7.85 -4.34 -11.65
N GLN A 145 8.58 -5.18 -12.40
CA GLN A 145 8.07 -5.92 -13.53
C GLN A 145 7.80 -7.38 -13.15
N ILE A 146 6.56 -7.83 -13.37
CA ILE A 146 6.24 -9.25 -13.38
C ILE A 146 6.71 -9.79 -14.74
N VAL A 147 7.84 -10.49 -14.73
CA VAL A 147 8.34 -11.16 -15.94
C VAL A 147 7.59 -12.48 -16.05
N GLY A 148 6.76 -12.63 -17.07
CA GLY A 148 6.15 -13.92 -17.39
C GLY A 148 7.24 -14.94 -17.72
N ARG A 149 7.05 -16.20 -17.34
CA ARG A 149 7.91 -17.29 -17.82
C ARG A 149 7.82 -17.35 -19.34
N ALA A 150 8.96 -17.39 -20.02
CA ALA A 150 8.98 -17.80 -21.42
C ALA A 150 8.39 -19.22 -21.52
N ALA A 151 7.44 -19.40 -22.43
CA ALA A 151 6.87 -20.69 -22.77
C ALA A 151 7.91 -21.57 -23.47
#